data_AF-A0A921LNH1-F1
#
_entry.id   AF-A0A921LNH1-F1
#
_cell.length_a   1.000
_cell.length_b   1.000
_cell.length_c   1.000
_cell.angle_alpha   90.00
_cell.angle_beta   90.00
_cell.angle_gamma   90.00
#
_symmetry.space_group_name_H-M   'P 1'
#
loop_
_entity.id
_entity.type
_entity.pdbx_description
1 polymer ?
#
loop_
_entity_poly.entity_id
_entity_poly.type
_entity_poly.pdbx_seq_one_letter_code
_entity_poly.pdbx_strand_id
1 'polypeptide(L)'
;MAVPYILTGRPCSGKTTLAAWLCRRLPQPVAGLRTLCTGRCEAGPLFSMQDLTTGRMVPISREENGRVCGIPRTFETFGTEVLQAAINSHARTVLVDEVGRFERNCTGYLDMLTELLAGPRTVVLTVKREDLPHLNALRAWPGAVQIDLDAESPETVRARLAQTLPASLHPGVSVRLFREEKCFGPGPLQLLELVGRTGSLHKAAAAMGMAYSKAWKMLGNLEAQWGFAMVERKGGGAGGGGCLLTPRAWDLLARYRAVQWAGEHAAHEEFARQFAEF
;
A
#
# COMPACT_ATOMS: atom_id res chain seq x y z
N MET A 1 20.70 10.65 13.96
CA MET A 1 20.73 9.19 13.73
C MET A 1 19.47 8.82 12.97
N ALA A 2 19.55 7.90 12.01
CA ALA A 2 18.36 7.38 11.36
C ALA A 2 17.53 6.57 12.37
N VAL A 3 16.21 6.70 12.31
CA VAL A 3 15.29 6.07 13.26
C VAL A 3 14.21 5.31 12.48
N PRO A 4 13.92 4.05 12.82
CA PRO A 4 12.79 3.35 12.24
C PRO A 4 11.44 3.91 12.72
N TYR A 5 10.48 4.02 11.82
CA TYR A 5 9.07 4.32 12.11
C TYR A 5 8.26 3.05 11.88
N ILE A 6 7.66 2.53 12.94
CA ILE A 6 6.93 1.26 12.89
C ILE A 6 5.45 1.53 13.11
N LEU A 7 4.66 1.28 12.07
CA LEU A 7 3.22 1.54 12.05
C LEU A 7 2.45 0.23 12.19
N THR A 8 1.52 0.19 13.13
CA THR A 8 0.60 -0.94 13.32
C THR A 8 -0.83 -0.47 13.49
N GLY A 9 -1.77 -1.41 13.49
CA GLY A 9 -3.20 -1.17 13.64
C GLY A 9 -4.05 -2.10 12.78
N ARG A 10 -5.35 -2.11 13.02
CA ARG A 10 -6.33 -2.98 12.34
C ARG A 10 -6.39 -2.77 10.82
N PRO A 11 -6.94 -3.72 10.05
CA PRO A 11 -7.15 -3.53 8.61
C PRO A 11 -7.92 -2.24 8.32
N CYS A 12 -7.51 -1.51 7.29
CA CYS A 12 -8.09 -0.21 6.89
C CYS A 12 -7.93 0.93 7.93
N SER A 13 -7.05 0.81 8.93
CA SER A 13 -6.76 1.91 9.88
C SER A 13 -6.02 3.12 9.28
N GLY A 14 -5.59 3.04 8.02
CA GLY A 14 -4.87 4.13 7.35
C GLY A 14 -3.34 4.01 7.34
N LYS A 15 -2.76 2.87 7.77
CA LYS A 15 -1.31 2.60 7.80
C LYS A 15 -0.59 3.00 6.51
N THR A 16 -0.97 2.42 5.38
CA THR A 16 -0.41 2.74 4.05
C THR A 16 -0.47 4.25 3.74
N THR A 17 -1.59 4.91 4.06
CA THR A 17 -1.76 6.35 3.82
C THR A 17 -0.86 7.19 4.72
N LEU A 18 -0.65 6.78 5.97
CA LEU A 18 0.26 7.46 6.90
C LEU A 18 1.73 7.19 6.54
N ALA A 19 2.08 5.97 6.15
CA ALA A 19 3.41 5.59 5.70
C ALA A 19 3.81 6.42 4.46
N ALA A 20 2.93 6.52 3.46
CA ALA A 20 3.16 7.37 2.29
C ALA A 20 3.31 8.86 2.66
N TRP A 21 2.54 9.35 3.64
CA TRP A 21 2.70 10.72 4.14
C TRP A 21 4.04 10.92 4.87
N LEU A 22 4.47 9.96 5.68
CA LEU A 22 5.78 9.97 6.35
C LEU A 22 6.91 10.02 5.33
N CYS A 23 6.88 9.13 4.33
CA CYS A 23 7.89 9.08 3.28
C CYS A 23 8.05 10.39 2.52
N ARG A 24 7.00 11.22 2.40
CA ARG A 24 7.09 12.56 1.77
C ARG A 24 7.79 13.61 2.64
N ARG A 25 7.82 13.42 3.96
CA ARG A 25 8.52 14.32 4.90
C ARG A 25 9.94 13.88 5.19
N LEU A 26 10.19 12.58 5.08
CA LEU A 26 11.50 11.98 5.32
C LEU A 26 12.46 12.22 4.14
N PRO A 27 13.78 12.08 4.38
CA PRO A 27 14.79 12.32 3.36
C PRO A 27 14.59 11.49 2.09
N GLN A 28 14.68 12.15 0.94
CA GLN A 28 14.61 11.53 -0.39
C GLN A 28 15.99 11.04 -0.87
N PRO A 29 16.07 10.14 -1.86
CA PRO A 29 14.96 9.38 -2.44
C PRO A 29 14.48 8.26 -1.51
N VAL A 30 13.25 7.79 -1.78
CA VAL A 30 12.64 6.63 -1.10
C VAL A 30 12.78 5.39 -1.99
N ALA A 31 13.24 4.28 -1.42
CA ALA A 31 13.25 2.97 -2.06
C ALA A 31 12.49 1.95 -1.21
N GLY A 32 12.45 0.70 -1.67
CA GLY A 32 11.84 -0.42 -0.93
C GLY A 32 10.64 -1.01 -1.66
N LEU A 33 9.68 -1.51 -0.89
CA LEU A 33 8.58 -2.31 -1.43
C LEU A 33 7.24 -2.01 -0.77
N ARG A 34 6.17 -2.36 -1.49
CA ARG A 34 4.83 -2.39 -0.93
C ARG A 34 3.99 -3.57 -1.42
N THR A 35 3.01 -3.97 -0.61
CA THR A 35 2.05 -5.03 -0.86
C THR A 35 0.73 -4.43 -1.29
N LEU A 36 0.29 -4.77 -2.51
CA LEU A 36 -0.96 -4.32 -3.09
C LEU A 36 -1.93 -5.48 -3.27
N CYS A 37 -3.21 -5.23 -2.97
CA CYS A 37 -4.28 -6.13 -3.36
C CYS A 37 -4.44 -6.03 -4.88
N THR A 38 -4.19 -7.13 -5.58
CA THR A 38 -4.11 -7.17 -7.05
C THR A 38 -5.06 -8.21 -7.66
N GLY A 39 -5.81 -8.90 -6.82
CA GLY A 39 -6.81 -9.86 -7.25
C GLY A 39 -7.66 -10.31 -6.08
N ARG A 40 -8.58 -11.22 -6.37
CA ARG A 40 -9.39 -11.89 -5.36
C ARG A 40 -9.77 -13.27 -5.86
N CYS A 41 -9.75 -14.23 -4.96
CA CYS A 41 -10.21 -15.58 -5.18
C CYS A 41 -11.36 -15.90 -4.20
N GLU A 42 -11.86 -17.15 -4.19
CA GLU A 42 -12.97 -17.51 -3.30
C GLU A 42 -12.59 -17.37 -1.83
N ALA A 43 -11.37 -17.81 -1.49
CA ALA A 43 -10.82 -17.72 -0.15
C ALA A 43 -10.54 -16.29 0.34
N GLY A 44 -10.42 -15.30 -0.56
CA GLY A 44 -10.18 -13.91 -0.17
C GLY A 44 -9.31 -13.10 -1.14
N PRO A 45 -8.80 -11.94 -0.70
CA PRO A 45 -7.95 -11.08 -1.54
C PRO A 45 -6.59 -11.73 -1.83
N LEU A 46 -6.10 -11.49 -3.05
CA LEU A 46 -4.76 -11.86 -3.50
C LEU A 46 -3.88 -10.60 -3.58
N PHE A 47 -2.60 -10.80 -3.31
CA PHE A 47 -1.63 -9.75 -3.12
C PHE A 47 -0.39 -9.94 -4.00
N SER A 48 0.16 -8.81 -4.43
CA SER A 48 1.44 -8.71 -5.12
C SER A 48 2.34 -7.72 -4.40
N MET A 49 3.63 -7.98 -4.44
CA MET A 49 4.67 -7.05 -4.00
C MET A 49 5.06 -6.16 -5.17
N GLN A 50 5.19 -4.86 -4.92
CA GLN A 50 5.71 -3.87 -5.86
C GLN A 50 7.05 -3.33 -5.36
N ASP A 51 8.05 -3.30 -6.22
CA ASP A 51 9.26 -2.52 -6.03
C ASP A 51 8.98 -1.04 -6.32
N LEU A 52 9.28 -0.17 -5.35
CA LEU A 52 9.04 1.28 -5.46
C LEU A 52 10.01 1.96 -6.42
N THR A 53 11.17 1.35 -6.68
CA THR A 53 12.24 1.89 -7.53
C THR A 53 12.00 1.60 -9.00
N THR A 54 11.52 0.40 -9.33
CA THR A 54 11.32 -0.03 -10.73
C THR A 54 9.84 -0.12 -11.14
N GLY A 55 8.93 -0.06 -10.17
CA GLY A 55 7.49 -0.24 -10.40
C GLY A 55 7.09 -1.69 -10.66
N ARG A 56 8.05 -2.63 -10.76
CA ARG A 56 7.82 -4.05 -11.05
C ARG A 56 6.96 -4.69 -9.96
N MET A 57 5.99 -5.50 -10.37
CA MET A 57 5.06 -6.19 -9.46
C MET A 57 5.12 -7.70 -9.64
N VAL A 58 5.17 -8.44 -8.53
CA VAL A 58 5.23 -9.90 -8.50
C VAL A 58 4.25 -10.48 -7.47
N PRO A 59 3.46 -11.52 -7.80
CA PRO A 59 2.53 -12.15 -6.86
C PRO A 59 3.23 -12.71 -5.62
N ILE A 60 2.66 -12.44 -4.43
CA ILE A 60 3.15 -12.94 -3.13
C ILE A 60 2.14 -13.83 -2.41
N SER A 61 0.94 -14.00 -2.97
CA SER A 61 -0.07 -14.90 -2.43
C SER A 61 -0.82 -15.62 -3.53
N ARG A 62 -1.33 -16.80 -3.23
CA ARG A 62 -2.18 -17.62 -4.10
C ARG A 62 -3.30 -18.27 -3.30
N GLU A 63 -4.30 -18.79 -3.99
CA GLU A 63 -5.24 -19.73 -3.40
C GLU A 63 -4.64 -21.13 -3.38
N GLU A 64 -4.75 -21.80 -2.24
CA GLU A 64 -4.37 -23.20 -2.07
C GLU A 64 -5.32 -23.84 -1.06
N ASN A 65 -6.04 -24.88 -1.49
CA ASN A 65 -7.02 -25.61 -0.66
C ASN A 65 -8.05 -24.70 0.03
N GLY A 66 -8.63 -23.76 -0.70
CA GLY A 66 -9.65 -22.82 -0.17
C GLY A 66 -9.09 -21.80 0.84
N ARG A 67 -7.78 -21.58 0.85
CA ARG A 67 -7.10 -20.61 1.72
C ARG A 67 -6.18 -19.72 0.91
N VAL A 68 -6.09 -18.45 1.31
CA VAL A 68 -5.04 -17.55 0.79
C VAL A 68 -3.74 -17.83 1.50
N CYS A 69 -2.76 -18.34 0.77
CA CYS A 69 -1.43 -18.71 1.23
C CYS A 69 -0.38 -17.78 0.63
N GLY A 70 0.71 -17.54 1.36
CA GLY A 70 1.85 -16.78 0.85
C GLY A 70 2.62 -17.60 -0.19
N ILE A 71 3.46 -16.92 -0.99
CA ILE A 71 4.41 -17.54 -1.92
C ILE A 71 5.83 -17.27 -1.38
N PRO A 72 6.38 -18.12 -0.49
CA PRO A 72 7.65 -17.86 0.20
C PRO A 72 8.81 -17.58 -0.77
N ARG A 73 8.86 -18.31 -1.89
CA ARG A 73 9.89 -18.10 -2.92
C ARG A 73 9.94 -16.66 -3.42
N THR A 74 8.81 -15.97 -3.57
CA THR A 74 8.80 -14.57 -4.03
C THR A 74 9.48 -13.65 -3.01
N PHE A 75 9.29 -13.88 -1.71
CA PHE A 75 9.97 -13.10 -0.68
C PHE A 75 11.47 -13.38 -0.67
N GLU A 76 11.86 -14.65 -0.80
CA GLU A 76 13.27 -15.08 -0.78
C GLU A 76 14.05 -14.78 -2.07
N THR A 77 13.37 -14.40 -3.16
CA THR A 77 14.04 -13.99 -4.41
C THR A 77 13.78 -12.51 -4.71
N PHE A 78 12.56 -12.15 -5.04
CA PHE A 78 12.23 -10.78 -5.44
C PHE A 78 12.24 -9.83 -4.24
N GLY A 79 11.73 -10.26 -3.09
CA GLY A 79 11.72 -9.44 -1.86
C GLY A 79 13.14 -9.11 -1.39
N THR A 80 14.01 -10.11 -1.29
CA THR A 80 15.42 -9.94 -0.93
C THR A 80 16.19 -9.12 -1.97
N GLU A 81 15.96 -9.33 -3.27
CA GLU A 81 16.53 -8.50 -4.35
C GLU A 81 16.19 -7.01 -4.15
N VAL A 82 14.92 -6.68 -3.89
CA VAL A 82 14.46 -5.30 -3.70
C VAL A 82 15.03 -4.68 -2.42
N LEU A 83 15.04 -5.42 -1.31
CA LEU A 83 15.63 -4.94 -0.06
C LEU A 83 17.14 -4.73 -0.20
N GLN A 84 17.86 -5.64 -0.87
CA GLN A 84 19.30 -5.50 -1.12
C GLN A 84 19.59 -4.27 -1.98
N ALA A 85 18.81 -4.07 -3.04
CA ALA A 85 18.92 -2.89 -3.88
C ALA A 85 18.69 -1.60 -3.06
N ALA A 86 17.69 -1.57 -2.18
CA ALA A 86 17.46 -0.45 -1.29
C ALA A 86 18.66 -0.20 -0.34
N ILE A 87 19.23 -1.25 0.25
CA ILE A 87 20.41 -1.20 1.12
C ILE A 87 21.68 -0.76 0.37
N ASN A 88 21.78 -1.01 -0.93
CA ASN A 88 22.95 -0.63 -1.72
C ASN A 88 22.77 0.71 -2.48
N SER A 89 21.54 1.24 -2.49
CA SER A 89 21.22 2.50 -3.18
C SER A 89 21.58 3.75 -2.37
N HIS A 90 21.51 4.90 -3.05
CA HIS A 90 21.58 6.22 -2.42
C HIS A 90 20.28 6.63 -1.69
N ALA A 91 19.27 5.74 -1.61
CA ALA A 91 18.05 6.02 -0.87
C ALA A 91 18.36 6.22 0.62
N ARG A 92 17.86 7.34 1.15
CA ARG A 92 17.98 7.70 2.57
C ARG A 92 16.83 7.15 3.41
N THR A 93 15.69 6.92 2.76
CA THR A 93 14.50 6.34 3.37
C THR A 93 14.12 5.05 2.65
N VAL A 94 13.77 4.01 3.41
CA VAL A 94 13.27 2.74 2.87
C VAL A 94 11.86 2.48 3.40
N LEU A 95 10.91 2.28 2.49
CA LEU A 95 9.53 1.92 2.81
C LEU A 95 9.34 0.41 2.65
N VAL A 96 8.76 -0.22 3.67
CA VAL A 96 8.28 -1.61 3.64
C VAL A 96 6.82 -1.61 4.11
N ASP A 97 5.88 -1.63 3.17
CA ASP A 97 4.44 -1.56 3.44
C ASP A 97 3.70 -2.70 2.74
N GLU A 98 3.54 -3.91 3.27
CA GLU A 98 3.34 -4.24 4.68
C GLU A 98 3.82 -5.67 4.97
N VAL A 99 4.39 -5.89 6.16
CA VAL A 99 4.83 -7.22 6.64
C VAL A 99 3.72 -7.88 7.45
N GLY A 100 3.46 -9.16 7.20
CA GLY A 100 2.42 -9.91 7.88
C GLY A 100 2.68 -11.42 8.02
N ARG A 101 1.60 -12.20 7.89
CA ARG A 101 1.65 -13.66 8.06
C ARG A 101 2.30 -14.44 6.91
N PHE A 102 2.54 -13.82 5.76
CA PHE A 102 3.07 -14.53 4.58
C PHE A 102 4.58 -14.75 4.66
N GLU A 103 5.25 -13.94 5.46
CA GLU A 103 6.70 -13.86 5.62
C GLU A 103 7.22 -14.79 6.73
N ARG A 104 6.34 -15.45 7.49
CA ARG A 104 6.64 -16.22 8.71
C ARG A 104 7.78 -17.26 8.61
N ASN A 105 8.00 -17.80 7.42
CA ASN A 105 9.00 -18.83 7.15
C ASN A 105 10.02 -18.38 6.09
N CYS A 106 10.15 -17.07 5.86
CA CYS A 106 11.06 -16.50 4.87
C CYS A 106 12.27 -15.91 5.61
N THR A 107 13.17 -16.77 6.11
CA THR A 107 14.28 -16.36 6.98
C THR A 107 15.21 -15.36 6.29
N GLY A 108 15.56 -15.57 5.02
CA GLY A 108 16.45 -14.65 4.31
C GLY A 108 15.83 -13.26 4.19
N TYR A 109 14.55 -13.20 3.83
CA TYR A 109 13.79 -11.95 3.81
C TYR A 109 13.70 -11.26 5.19
N LEU A 110 13.42 -12.02 6.27
CA LEU A 110 13.32 -11.47 7.63
C LEU A 110 14.66 -11.00 8.18
N ASP A 111 15.76 -11.68 7.85
CA ASP A 111 17.11 -11.27 8.22
C ASP A 111 17.48 -9.94 7.55
N MET A 112 17.11 -9.77 6.27
CA MET A 112 17.31 -8.50 5.57
C MET A 112 16.49 -7.35 6.16
N LEU A 113 15.27 -7.61 6.65
CA LEU A 113 14.50 -6.59 7.37
C LEU A 113 15.21 -6.18 8.68
N THR A 114 15.80 -7.14 9.37
CA THR A 114 16.57 -6.92 10.60
C THR A 114 17.82 -6.09 10.32
N GLU A 115 18.57 -6.43 9.27
CA GLU A 115 19.73 -5.65 8.79
C GLU A 115 19.33 -4.23 8.42
N LEU A 116 18.22 -4.07 7.68
CA LEU A 116 17.72 -2.78 7.27
C LEU A 116 17.36 -1.89 8.48
N LEU A 117 16.69 -2.46 9.49
CA LEU A 117 16.30 -1.75 10.72
C LEU A 117 17.48 -1.41 11.64
N ALA A 118 18.53 -2.24 11.64
CA ALA A 118 19.77 -1.98 12.36
C ALA A 118 20.73 -1.03 11.62
N GLY A 119 20.50 -0.84 10.32
CA GLY A 119 21.34 -0.06 9.44
C GLY A 119 21.20 1.46 9.62
N PRO A 120 21.97 2.24 8.84
CA PRO A 120 22.03 3.70 8.96
C PRO A 120 20.89 4.43 8.24
N ARG A 121 19.90 3.72 7.67
CA ARG A 121 18.81 4.29 6.87
C ARG A 121 17.56 4.52 7.69
N THR A 122 16.78 5.54 7.34
CA THR A 122 15.46 5.71 7.94
C THR A 122 14.51 4.69 7.34
N VAL A 123 13.89 3.86 8.16
CA VAL A 123 12.96 2.83 7.71
C VAL A 123 11.54 3.23 8.09
N VAL A 124 10.60 3.14 7.15
CA VAL A 124 9.17 3.20 7.42
C VAL A 124 8.61 1.81 7.19
N LEU A 125 8.20 1.15 8.26
CA LEU A 125 7.73 -0.22 8.23
C LEU A 125 6.29 -0.27 8.74
N THR A 126 5.38 -0.84 7.94
CA THR A 126 4.04 -1.16 8.44
C THR A 126 3.97 -2.65 8.77
N VAL A 127 3.48 -2.98 9.97
CA VAL A 127 3.40 -4.35 10.48
C VAL A 127 1.95 -4.66 10.82
N LYS A 128 1.41 -5.74 10.24
CA LYS A 128 0.05 -6.19 10.58
C LYS A 128 -0.05 -6.61 12.04
N ARG A 129 -1.26 -6.72 12.59
CA ARG A 129 -1.53 -6.96 14.02
C ARG A 129 -1.50 -8.42 14.46
N GLU A 130 -1.34 -9.37 13.55
CA GLU A 130 -1.27 -10.80 13.90
C GLU A 130 -0.22 -11.04 15.00
N ASP A 131 -0.57 -11.91 15.95
CA ASP A 131 0.32 -12.35 17.03
C ASP A 131 1.21 -13.49 16.51
N LEU A 132 2.33 -13.09 15.91
CA LEU A 132 3.34 -13.99 15.34
C LEU A 132 4.71 -13.54 15.83
N PRO A 133 5.64 -14.46 16.17
CA PRO A 133 6.93 -14.11 16.77
C PRO A 133 7.71 -13.04 15.98
N HIS A 134 7.79 -13.17 14.65
CA HIS A 134 8.51 -12.20 13.81
C HIS A 134 7.83 -10.84 13.78
N LEU A 135 6.49 -10.78 13.77
CA LEU A 135 5.77 -9.50 13.81
C LEU A 135 5.88 -8.83 15.19
N ASN A 136 5.84 -9.61 16.27
CA ASN A 136 6.08 -9.11 17.62
C ASN A 136 7.47 -8.50 17.76
N ALA A 137 8.50 -9.18 17.25
CA ALA A 137 9.87 -8.69 17.26
C ALA A 137 10.00 -7.36 16.49
N LEU A 138 9.40 -7.26 15.30
CA LEU A 138 9.38 -6.02 14.52
C LEU A 138 8.64 -4.90 15.26
N ARG A 139 7.45 -5.15 15.81
CA ARG A 139 6.70 -4.14 16.59
C ARG A 139 7.42 -3.69 17.87
N ALA A 140 8.29 -4.52 18.42
CA ALA A 140 9.06 -4.21 19.63
C ALA A 140 10.48 -3.69 19.32
N TRP A 141 10.78 -3.31 18.08
CA TRP A 141 12.13 -2.93 17.68
C TRP A 141 12.70 -1.79 18.55
N PRO A 142 13.87 -1.99 19.19
CA PRO A 142 14.46 -0.99 20.07
C PRO A 142 14.77 0.32 19.35
N GLY A 143 14.44 1.45 19.97
CA GLY A 143 14.73 2.78 19.44
C GLY A 143 13.85 3.22 18.27
N ALA A 144 12.89 2.39 17.82
CA ALA A 144 11.92 2.78 16.80
C ALA A 144 10.83 3.71 17.35
N VAL A 145 10.36 4.64 16.52
CA VAL A 145 9.15 5.41 16.77
C VAL A 145 7.94 4.51 16.50
N GLN A 146 7.27 4.09 17.58
CA GLN A 146 6.10 3.24 17.52
C GLN A 146 4.83 4.05 17.26
N ILE A 147 4.01 3.58 16.31
CA ILE A 147 2.76 4.23 15.92
C ILE A 147 1.67 3.16 15.87
N ASP A 148 0.76 3.17 16.85
CA ASP A 148 -0.42 2.29 16.87
C ASP A 148 -1.68 3.07 16.46
N LEU A 149 -2.16 2.82 15.23
CA LEU A 149 -3.36 3.46 14.69
C LEU A 149 -4.68 2.91 15.26
N ASP A 150 -4.62 1.92 16.15
CA ASP A 150 -5.77 1.54 16.97
C ASP A 150 -5.88 2.42 18.23
N ALA A 151 -4.76 2.99 18.69
CA ALA A 151 -4.69 3.84 19.87
C ALA A 151 -4.78 5.34 19.53
N GLU A 152 -4.24 5.74 18.38
CA GLU A 152 -4.19 7.14 17.94
C GLU A 152 -4.76 7.29 16.53
N SER A 153 -5.56 8.33 16.28
CA SER A 153 -6.05 8.59 14.92
C SER A 153 -4.91 9.03 13.99
N PRO A 154 -4.99 8.73 12.67
CA PRO A 154 -4.00 9.19 11.70
C PRO A 154 -3.77 10.71 11.74
N GLU A 155 -4.81 11.50 11.99
CA GLU A 155 -4.75 12.96 12.07
C GLU A 155 -3.90 13.42 13.27
N THR A 156 -4.11 12.82 14.44
CA THR A 156 -3.35 13.12 15.66
C THR A 156 -1.88 12.75 15.48
N VAL A 157 -1.60 11.57 14.92
CA VAL A 157 -0.23 11.14 14.65
C VAL A 157 0.47 12.10 13.67
N ARG A 158 -0.22 12.53 12.60
CA ARG A 158 0.31 13.52 11.66
C ARG A 158 0.62 14.84 12.34
N ALA A 159 -0.28 15.35 13.17
CA ALA A 159 -0.08 16.61 13.88
C ALA A 159 1.14 16.55 14.81
N ARG A 160 1.30 15.45 15.55
CA ARG A 160 2.47 15.22 16.43
C ARG A 160 3.77 15.13 15.63
N LEU A 161 3.82 14.28 14.61
CA LEU A 161 5.04 14.05 13.82
C LEU A 161 5.42 15.28 12.98
N ALA A 162 4.45 16.10 12.56
CA ALA A 162 4.73 17.33 11.82
C ALA A 162 5.47 18.39 12.64
N GLN A 163 5.45 18.31 13.97
CA GLN A 163 6.18 19.23 14.86
C GLN A 163 7.68 18.92 14.90
N THR A 164 8.07 17.67 14.63
CA THR A 164 9.47 17.22 14.71
C THR A 164 10.07 16.87 13.35
N LEU A 165 9.25 16.48 12.38
CA LEU A 165 9.69 16.19 11.02
C LEU A 165 9.62 17.44 10.15
N PRO A 166 10.72 17.82 9.48
CA PRO A 166 10.73 18.98 8.59
C PRO A 166 9.69 18.80 7.47
N ALA A 167 9.10 19.92 7.05
CA ALA A 167 8.28 19.97 5.85
C ALA A 167 9.21 20.14 4.63
N SER A 168 9.97 19.08 4.31
CA SER A 168 10.86 19.08 3.15
C SER A 168 10.06 19.39 1.87
N LEU A 169 10.57 20.27 1.02
CA LEU A 169 9.98 20.52 -0.29
C LEU A 169 10.06 19.23 -1.12
N HIS A 170 8.94 18.81 -1.70
CA HIS A 170 8.84 17.59 -2.51
C HIS A 170 7.75 17.75 -3.57
N PRO A 171 7.83 17.04 -4.70
CA PRO A 171 6.79 17.08 -5.71
C PRO A 171 5.57 16.27 -5.24
N GLY A 172 4.38 16.80 -5.51
CA GLY A 172 3.12 16.11 -5.31
C GLY A 172 2.42 15.89 -6.65
N VAL A 173 2.32 14.65 -7.10
CA VAL A 173 1.62 14.29 -8.35
C VAL A 173 0.30 13.61 -8.06
N SER A 174 -0.73 13.99 -8.82
CA SER A 174 -2.01 13.29 -8.84
C SER A 174 -2.43 13.00 -10.28
N VAL A 175 -2.35 11.73 -10.66
CA VAL A 175 -2.82 11.26 -11.97
C VAL A 175 -4.34 11.22 -12.01
N ARG A 176 -4.93 11.66 -13.11
CA ARG A 176 -6.38 11.58 -13.38
C ARG A 176 -6.56 11.23 -14.85
N LEU A 177 -7.49 10.34 -15.15
CA LEU A 177 -7.81 9.95 -16.52
C LEU A 177 -9.02 10.75 -17.01
N PHE A 178 -8.94 11.21 -18.25
CA PHE A 178 -9.97 11.99 -18.91
C PHE A 178 -10.33 11.35 -20.24
N ARG A 179 -11.60 11.49 -20.62
CA ARG A 179 -11.98 11.55 -22.04
C ARG A 179 -12.14 13.04 -22.36
N GLU A 180 -13.38 13.54 -22.40
CA GLU A 180 -13.70 14.97 -22.36
C GLU A 180 -13.85 15.44 -20.90
N GLU A 181 -14.51 14.63 -20.07
CA GLU A 181 -14.59 14.81 -18.62
C GLU A 181 -13.71 13.81 -17.88
N LYS A 182 -13.45 14.07 -16.58
CA LYS A 182 -12.71 13.16 -15.71
C LYS A 182 -13.47 11.84 -15.58
N CYS A 183 -12.82 10.75 -15.99
CA CYS A 183 -13.39 9.40 -15.93
C CYS A 183 -12.78 8.49 -14.85
N PHE A 184 -11.59 8.82 -14.32
CA PHE A 184 -10.97 8.05 -13.24
C PHE A 184 -9.92 8.85 -12.48
N GLY A 185 -9.58 8.42 -11.26
CA GLY A 185 -8.57 9.07 -10.44
C GLY A 185 -8.51 8.50 -9.02
N PRO A 186 -7.92 9.23 -8.06
CA PRO A 186 -7.65 8.70 -6.72
C PRO A 186 -8.87 8.20 -5.94
N GLY A 187 -10.02 8.89 -6.06
CA GLY A 187 -11.26 8.49 -5.39
C GLY A 187 -11.82 7.15 -5.89
N PRO A 188 -12.14 7.03 -7.20
CA PRO A 188 -12.51 5.76 -7.82
C PRO A 188 -11.53 4.62 -7.56
N LEU A 189 -10.22 4.88 -7.67
CA LEU A 189 -9.17 3.90 -7.34
C LEU A 189 -9.34 3.38 -5.92
N GLN A 190 -9.41 4.27 -4.93
CA GLN A 190 -9.54 3.89 -3.52
C GLN A 190 -10.83 3.08 -3.26
N LEU A 191 -11.96 3.47 -3.87
CA LEU A 191 -13.21 2.74 -3.74
C LEU A 191 -13.06 1.30 -4.26
N LEU A 192 -12.55 1.14 -5.48
CA LEU A 192 -12.41 -0.17 -6.10
C LEU A 192 -11.38 -1.04 -5.38
N GLU A 193 -10.26 -0.48 -4.91
CA GLU A 193 -9.27 -1.22 -4.10
C GLU A 193 -9.87 -1.73 -2.79
N LEU A 194 -10.70 -0.93 -2.13
CA LEU A 194 -11.40 -1.34 -0.91
C LEU A 194 -12.46 -2.40 -1.21
N VAL A 195 -13.17 -2.31 -2.35
CA VAL A 195 -14.07 -3.38 -2.81
C VAL A 195 -13.27 -4.66 -3.06
N GLY A 196 -12.15 -4.59 -3.77
CA GLY A 196 -11.28 -5.73 -4.03
C GLY A 196 -10.77 -6.41 -2.75
N ARG A 197 -10.39 -5.63 -1.74
CA ARG A 197 -9.97 -6.12 -0.41
C ARG A 197 -11.12 -6.71 0.40
N THR A 198 -12.25 -6.01 0.50
CA THR A 198 -13.34 -6.36 1.43
C THR A 198 -14.39 -7.30 0.84
N GLY A 199 -14.55 -7.30 -0.49
CA GLY A 199 -15.62 -8.01 -1.21
C GLY A 199 -16.99 -7.37 -1.02
N SER A 200 -17.05 -6.13 -0.54
CA SER A 200 -18.29 -5.45 -0.20
C SER A 200 -18.19 -3.96 -0.45
N LEU A 201 -19.11 -3.43 -1.28
CA LEU A 201 -19.22 -2.00 -1.51
C LEU A 201 -19.63 -1.25 -0.24
N HIS A 202 -20.43 -1.86 0.63
CA HIS A 202 -20.81 -1.27 1.91
C HIS A 202 -19.59 -1.09 2.84
N LYS A 203 -18.76 -2.14 2.99
CA LYS A 203 -17.53 -2.05 3.79
C LYS A 203 -16.54 -1.05 3.19
N ALA A 204 -16.43 -1.00 1.86
CA ALA A 204 -15.60 -0.01 1.18
C ALA A 204 -16.07 1.43 1.43
N ALA A 205 -17.37 1.69 1.32
CA ALA A 205 -17.96 2.99 1.60
C ALA A 205 -17.71 3.44 3.05
N ALA A 206 -17.93 2.54 4.02
CA ALA A 206 -17.67 2.79 5.43
C ALA A 206 -16.19 3.10 5.70
N ALA A 207 -15.26 2.35 5.09
CA ALA A 207 -13.82 2.59 5.21
C ALA A 207 -13.37 3.94 4.58
N MET A 208 -14.15 4.49 3.65
CA MET A 208 -13.91 5.82 3.08
C MET A 208 -14.67 6.94 3.82
N GLY A 209 -15.40 6.63 4.90
CA GLY A 209 -16.24 7.61 5.60
C GLY A 209 -17.34 8.20 4.71
N MET A 210 -17.83 7.45 3.72
CA MET A 210 -18.88 7.92 2.81
C MET A 210 -20.17 7.12 2.93
N ALA A 211 -21.29 7.77 2.63
CA ALA A 211 -22.58 7.10 2.55
C ALA A 211 -22.58 6.02 1.46
N TYR A 212 -23.22 4.88 1.74
CA TYR A 212 -23.33 3.77 0.81
C TYR A 212 -23.97 4.16 -0.53
N SER A 213 -24.98 5.04 -0.52
CA SER A 213 -25.61 5.59 -1.72
C SER A 213 -24.65 6.39 -2.59
N LYS A 214 -23.69 7.10 -1.99
CA LYS A 214 -22.64 7.84 -2.69
C LYS A 214 -21.66 6.89 -3.37
N ALA A 215 -21.30 5.78 -2.71
CA ALA A 215 -20.47 4.74 -3.32
C ALA A 215 -21.15 4.09 -4.53
N TRP A 216 -22.45 3.80 -4.44
CA TRP A 216 -23.24 3.31 -5.58
C TRP A 216 -23.30 4.31 -6.73
N LYS A 217 -23.55 5.59 -6.44
CA LYS A 217 -23.56 6.63 -7.48
C LYS A 217 -22.20 6.74 -8.17
N MET A 218 -21.11 6.69 -7.40
CA MET A 218 -19.76 6.70 -7.95
C MET A 218 -19.51 5.48 -8.85
N LEU A 219 -19.90 4.29 -8.40
CA LEU A 219 -19.76 3.05 -9.17
C LEU A 219 -20.58 3.10 -10.47
N GLY A 220 -21.85 3.51 -10.43
CA GLY A 220 -22.69 3.61 -11.62
C GLY A 220 -22.17 4.63 -12.64
N ASN A 221 -21.66 5.77 -12.17
CA ASN A 221 -21.02 6.75 -13.04
C ASN A 221 -19.75 6.19 -13.70
N LEU A 222 -18.94 5.44 -12.95
CA LEU A 222 -17.75 4.77 -13.49
C LEU A 222 -18.15 3.76 -14.57
N GLU A 223 -19.11 2.88 -14.29
CA GLU A 223 -19.56 1.86 -15.26
C GLU A 223 -20.11 2.50 -16.53
N ALA A 224 -20.89 3.58 -16.43
CA ALA A 224 -21.40 4.33 -17.57
C ALA A 224 -20.28 4.95 -18.42
N GLN A 225 -19.29 5.60 -17.78
CA GLN A 225 -18.18 6.24 -18.48
C GLN A 225 -17.19 5.24 -19.10
N TRP A 226 -17.07 4.05 -18.52
CA TRP A 226 -16.13 3.02 -18.95
C TRP A 226 -16.75 1.96 -19.87
N GLY A 227 -18.08 1.85 -19.90
CA GLY A 227 -18.81 0.94 -20.78
C GLY A 227 -18.70 -0.53 -20.38
N PHE A 228 -18.37 -0.82 -19.12
CA PHE A 228 -18.33 -2.18 -18.58
C PHE A 228 -18.58 -2.19 -17.08
N ALA A 229 -19.06 -3.32 -16.56
CA ALA A 229 -19.29 -3.52 -15.14
C ALA A 229 -17.97 -3.55 -14.36
N MET A 230 -17.84 -2.70 -13.35
CA MET A 230 -16.68 -2.70 -12.46
C MET A 230 -16.76 -3.85 -11.47
N VAL A 231 -17.97 -4.31 -11.17
CA VAL A 231 -18.23 -5.33 -10.17
C VAL A 231 -19.23 -6.39 -10.62
N GLU A 232 -19.03 -7.62 -10.15
CA GLU A 232 -19.98 -8.71 -10.19
C GLU A 232 -20.75 -8.76 -8.87
N ARG A 233 -22.08 -8.83 -8.96
CA ARG A 233 -22.95 -8.93 -7.79
C ARG A 233 -23.21 -10.40 -7.49
N LYS A 234 -22.90 -10.86 -6.27
CA LYS A 234 -23.39 -12.16 -5.79
C LYS A 234 -24.83 -12.01 -5.29
N GLY A 235 -25.72 -12.92 -5.72
CA GLY A 235 -27.11 -12.98 -5.28
C GLY A 235 -27.23 -13.00 -3.75
N GLY A 236 -28.18 -12.23 -3.21
CA GLY A 236 -28.29 -11.92 -1.79
C GLY A 236 -28.95 -13.01 -0.96
N GLY A 237 -28.19 -13.60 -0.03
CA GLY A 237 -28.72 -14.20 1.20
C GLY A 237 -28.62 -13.22 2.39
N ALA A 238 -29.00 -13.68 3.58
CA ALA A 238 -29.20 -12.88 4.82
C ALA A 238 -28.00 -12.01 5.29
N GLY A 239 -26.84 -12.08 4.64
CA GLY A 239 -25.64 -11.27 4.94
C GLY A 239 -25.37 -10.10 3.97
N GLY A 240 -26.25 -9.85 3.00
CA GLY A 240 -26.07 -8.81 1.98
C GLY A 240 -25.17 -9.26 0.83
N GLY A 241 -25.64 -9.09 -0.42
CA GLY A 241 -24.93 -9.53 -1.62
C GLY A 241 -23.49 -9.01 -1.70
N GLY A 242 -22.56 -9.92 -1.96
CA GLY A 242 -21.15 -9.58 -2.17
C GLY A 242 -20.95 -8.80 -3.47
N CYS A 243 -19.89 -8.00 -3.51
CA CYS A 243 -19.53 -7.17 -4.66
C CYS A 243 -18.06 -7.41 -4.96
N LEU A 244 -17.77 -8.15 -6.04
CA LEU A 244 -16.40 -8.52 -6.42
C LEU A 244 -16.00 -7.72 -7.64
N LEU A 245 -14.76 -7.23 -7.72
CA LEU A 245 -14.29 -6.58 -8.94
C LEU A 245 -14.27 -7.57 -10.11
N THR A 246 -14.70 -7.11 -11.29
CA THR A 246 -14.55 -7.90 -12.52
C THR A 246 -13.06 -8.02 -12.90
N PRO A 247 -12.67 -9.02 -13.70
CA PRO A 247 -11.30 -9.11 -14.22
C PRO A 247 -10.86 -7.83 -14.95
N ARG A 248 -11.77 -7.18 -15.68
CA ARG A 248 -11.51 -5.92 -16.39
C ARG A 248 -11.30 -4.74 -15.45
N ALA A 249 -12.01 -4.70 -14.32
CA ALA A 249 -11.75 -3.69 -13.29
C ALA A 249 -10.37 -3.88 -12.65
N TRP A 250 -9.95 -5.12 -12.37
CA TRP A 250 -8.59 -5.40 -11.88
C TRP A 250 -7.51 -4.92 -12.87
N ASP A 251 -7.67 -5.21 -14.16
CA ASP A 251 -6.75 -4.72 -15.21
C ASP A 251 -6.69 -3.19 -15.25
N LEU A 252 -7.84 -2.50 -15.12
CA LEU A 252 -7.89 -1.05 -15.01
C LEU A 252 -7.08 -0.53 -13.81
N LEU A 253 -7.25 -1.12 -12.63
CA LEU A 253 -6.49 -0.71 -11.43
C LEU A 253 -4.98 -0.90 -11.64
N ALA A 254 -4.57 -2.03 -12.21
CA ALA A 254 -3.17 -2.32 -12.49
C ALA A 254 -2.55 -1.30 -13.45
N ARG A 255 -3.22 -1.00 -14.57
CA ARG A 255 -2.77 0.00 -15.56
C ARG A 255 -2.71 1.40 -14.95
N TYR A 256 -3.73 1.80 -14.20
CA TYR A 256 -3.74 3.09 -13.52
C TYR A 256 -2.57 3.21 -12.54
N ARG A 257 -2.29 2.16 -11.75
CA ARG A 257 -1.16 2.15 -10.80
C ARG A 257 0.19 2.24 -11.50
N ALA A 258 0.35 1.62 -12.66
CA ALA A 258 1.57 1.73 -13.45
C ALA A 258 1.78 3.18 -13.93
N VAL A 259 0.75 3.83 -14.47
CA VAL A 259 0.82 5.25 -14.88
C VAL A 259 1.07 6.16 -13.68
N GLN A 260 0.40 5.90 -12.55
CA GLN A 260 0.60 6.64 -11.31
C GLN A 260 2.06 6.56 -10.86
N TRP A 261 2.61 5.35 -10.79
CA TRP A 261 4.00 5.13 -10.38
C TRP A 261 4.97 5.85 -11.33
N ALA A 262 4.81 5.70 -12.65
CA ALA A 262 5.69 6.34 -13.63
C ALA A 262 5.65 7.88 -13.53
N GLY A 263 4.45 8.46 -13.37
CA GLY A 263 4.30 9.90 -13.22
C GLY A 263 4.87 10.43 -11.90
N GLU A 264 4.66 9.71 -10.79
CA GLU A 264 5.27 10.05 -9.50
C GLU A 264 6.80 9.97 -9.58
N HIS A 265 7.35 8.90 -10.17
CA HIS A 265 8.79 8.71 -10.31
C HIS A 265 9.45 9.78 -11.17
N ALA A 266 8.92 10.04 -12.37
CA ALA A 266 9.45 11.07 -13.28
C ALA A 266 9.41 12.47 -12.64
N ALA A 267 8.36 12.79 -11.89
CA ALA A 267 8.29 14.07 -11.19
C ALA A 267 9.31 14.17 -10.05
N HIS A 268 9.60 13.08 -9.34
CA HIS A 268 10.66 13.05 -8.35
C HIS A 268 12.05 13.25 -8.96
N GLU A 269 12.33 12.61 -10.10
CA GLU A 269 13.59 12.79 -10.83
C GLU A 269 13.75 14.21 -11.38
N GLU A 270 12.70 14.77 -11.99
CA GLU A 270 12.71 16.14 -12.49
C GLU A 270 12.86 17.14 -11.35
N PHE A 271 12.13 16.95 -10.25
CA PHE A 271 12.24 17.80 -9.07
C PHE A 271 13.68 17.81 -8.52
N ALA A 272 14.30 16.64 -8.39
CA ALA A 272 15.69 16.55 -7.92
C ALA A 272 16.67 17.30 -8.83
N ARG A 273 16.41 17.35 -10.15
CA ARG A 273 17.23 18.10 -11.11
C ARG A 273 17.00 19.61 -11.02
N GLN A 274 15.74 20.05 -10.97
CA GLN A 274 15.39 21.47 -11.02
C GLN A 274 15.55 22.20 -9.69
N PHE A 275 15.47 21.47 -8.57
CA PHE A 275 15.53 22.01 -7.22
C PHE A 275 16.79 21.58 -6.47
N ALA A 276 17.86 21.13 -7.15
CA ALA A 276 19.09 20.66 -6.51
C ALA A 276 19.79 21.73 -5.65
N GLU A 277 19.57 23.01 -5.96
CA GLU A 277 20.16 24.17 -5.26
C GLU A 277 19.29 24.67 -4.07
N PHE A 278 18.10 24.09 -3.88
CA PHE A 278 17.16 24.39 -2.79
C PHE A 278 17.12 23.28 -1.74
#